data_AF-A0A7Z0NQE2-F1
#
_entry.id   AF-A0A7Z0NQE2-F1
#
_cell.length_a   1.000
_cell.length_b   1.000
_cell.length_c   1.000
_cell.angle_alpha   90.00
_cell.angle_beta   90.00
_cell.angle_gamma   90.00
#
_symmetry.space_group_name_H-M   'P 1'
#
loop_
_entity.id
_entity.type
_entity.pdbx_description
1 polymer ?
#
loop_
_entity_poly.entity_id
_entity_poly.type
_entity_poly.pdbx_seq_one_letter_code
_entity_poly.pdbx_strand_id
1 'polypeptide(L)'
;MTHPGAARPGEPEHAWAAEGGQGRAATSTVYGARAAAAVPPHSAAPAHSGGPPAYPAAAQPHPTAAEVPPGPDSSGARRLRPYRPPLGIGPVTVVQLVAWQVGVVAVLAATGHSMLLTAVVAAVAVLVLVPTVIRIQGRWLHQWSVVWWGFRRRRRQLAAVDPEPARHLLAQLGRGVELETVEIDDQPAVLLTHPAGLSVVFDIDPTEGALLMSTPQALPSPTALLPPADQQGPPVVVQVLIQVTPAPRAHPSAAAVGRAYRELTNGEVPASRQAWVVLQVARTPDFHADHDLLPTLTKVIQRTRRLLRQERVSARMLNRDEVLAAVATLTHLTGTMPGAGSEQLLARESWRAWSTGGARQSCHRLLTWPSQRWEIDPLLRGLPSAGGVVSVAASRVDGDDLAVEAAFRLLGSGPDGLATADEALHRAIRRQGGQLQRLDGEHAHGVAATLPLGGFLR
;
A
#
# COMPACT_ATOMS: atom_id res chain seq x y z
N MET A 1 46.95 42.13 54.88
CA MET A 1 47.96 43.16 54.53
C MET A 1 48.53 42.83 53.15
N THR A 2 49.08 43.83 52.45
CA THR A 2 50.00 43.70 51.29
C THR A 2 49.60 42.79 50.11
N HIS A 3 48.96 43.40 49.12
CA HIS A 3 49.31 43.51 47.67
C HIS A 3 50.62 42.86 47.13
N PRO A 4 50.84 42.80 45.78
CA PRO A 4 49.99 43.19 44.61
C PRO A 4 49.82 42.03 43.58
N GLY A 5 49.24 42.16 42.37
CA GLY A 5 48.47 43.23 41.70
C GLY A 5 48.65 43.25 40.17
N ALA A 6 47.70 43.87 39.43
CA ALA A 6 47.80 44.43 38.05
C ALA A 6 48.21 43.52 36.85
N ALA A 7 47.84 43.80 35.58
CA ALA A 7 46.73 44.55 34.96
C ALA A 7 46.60 44.18 33.45
N ARG A 8 45.51 44.58 32.79
CA ARG A 8 45.31 44.57 31.30
C ARG A 8 45.87 45.89 30.69
N PRO A 9 45.75 46.20 29.37
CA PRO A 9 45.36 45.41 28.17
C PRO A 9 46.37 45.53 26.99
N GLY A 10 46.07 44.95 25.82
CA GLY A 10 46.78 45.26 24.56
C GLY A 10 46.54 44.26 23.40
N GLU A 11 45.72 44.65 22.43
CA GLU A 11 45.64 44.07 21.06
C GLU A 11 46.76 44.68 20.18
N PRO A 12 47.19 44.10 19.02
CA PRO A 12 46.28 43.88 17.87
C PRO A 12 46.57 42.73 16.84
N GLU A 13 45.51 42.43 16.07
CA GLU A 13 45.45 42.21 14.60
C GLU A 13 45.99 40.96 13.84
N HIS A 14 45.05 40.42 13.02
CA HIS A 14 45.20 39.86 11.65
C HIS A 14 45.77 38.44 11.41
N ALA A 15 45.28 37.64 10.44
CA ALA A 15 44.04 37.68 9.62
C ALA A 15 43.80 36.35 8.84
N TRP A 16 42.64 36.23 8.16
CA TRP A 16 42.23 35.21 7.15
C TRP A 16 41.83 33.81 7.68
N ALA A 17 40.75 33.13 7.19
CA ALA A 17 39.72 33.49 6.20
C ALA A 17 38.38 32.70 6.41
N ALA A 18 37.27 33.25 5.87
CA ALA A 18 35.97 32.65 5.43
C ALA A 18 35.31 31.51 6.27
N GLU A 19 34.03 31.59 6.68
CA GLU A 19 32.78 31.64 5.89
C GLU A 19 32.60 30.48 4.87
N GLY A 20 31.44 29.83 4.75
CA GLY A 20 30.18 29.97 5.50
C GLY A 20 29.08 29.08 4.88
N GLY A 21 27.96 28.85 5.59
CA GLY A 21 26.84 28.04 5.04
C GLY A 21 25.93 27.37 6.06
N GLN A 22 25.09 28.14 6.76
CA GLN A 22 24.16 27.60 7.76
C GLN A 22 22.94 26.88 7.14
N GLY A 23 22.40 25.92 7.89
CA GLY A 23 21.36 25.00 7.42
C GLY A 23 19.99 25.63 7.15
N ARG A 24 19.15 24.90 6.40
CA ARG A 24 17.82 25.34 5.98
C ARG A 24 16.74 24.67 6.83
N ALA A 25 16.14 25.42 7.75
CA ALA A 25 15.03 24.93 8.56
C ALA A 25 13.76 24.68 7.72
N ALA A 26 12.96 23.69 8.11
CA ALA A 26 11.67 23.41 7.46
C ALA A 26 10.65 24.52 7.80
N THR A 27 10.42 25.42 6.84
CA THR A 27 9.43 26.51 6.98
C THR A 27 8.00 25.98 6.86
N SER A 28 7.39 25.67 8.00
CA SER A 28 5.94 25.47 8.11
C SER A 28 5.20 26.79 7.91
N THR A 29 4.65 27.01 6.72
CA THR A 29 3.92 28.26 6.37
C THR A 29 2.53 28.28 7.02
N VAL A 30 2.48 28.71 8.28
CA VAL A 30 1.21 28.96 8.99
C VAL A 30 0.59 30.26 8.48
N TYR A 31 -0.44 30.16 7.64
CA TYR A 31 -1.12 31.33 7.07
C TYR A 31 -2.10 31.95 8.09
N GLY A 32 -1.61 32.94 8.85
CA GLY A 32 -2.44 33.71 9.77
C GLY A 32 -3.42 34.63 9.05
N ALA A 33 -4.71 34.29 9.07
CA ALA A 33 -5.76 35.07 8.41
C ALA A 33 -5.99 36.42 9.12
N ARG A 34 -5.39 37.49 8.59
CA ARG A 34 -5.66 38.87 9.01
C ARG A 34 -6.76 39.46 8.12
N ALA A 35 -7.81 40.02 8.73
CA ALA A 35 -8.95 40.54 8.00
C ALA A 35 -8.57 41.72 7.08
N ALA A 36 -9.08 41.68 5.84
CA ALA A 36 -9.06 42.78 4.88
C ALA A 36 -10.51 43.16 4.52
N ALA A 37 -10.74 44.43 4.20
CA ALA A 37 -12.08 45.01 4.09
C ALA A 37 -12.82 44.61 2.80
N ALA A 38 -14.15 44.72 2.83
CA ALA A 38 -15.02 44.44 1.70
C ALA A 38 -14.89 45.49 0.57
N VAL A 39 -15.02 45.04 -0.67
CA VAL A 39 -15.17 45.87 -1.88
C VAL A 39 -16.44 45.38 -2.60
N PRO A 40 -17.35 46.26 -3.04
CA PRO A 40 -18.64 45.88 -3.61
C PRO A 40 -18.53 45.27 -5.02
N PRO A 41 -19.53 44.47 -5.46
CA PRO A 41 -19.56 43.94 -6.81
C PRO A 41 -19.76 45.04 -7.86
N HIS A 42 -19.21 44.84 -9.06
CA HIS A 42 -19.44 45.73 -10.21
C HIS A 42 -20.36 45.07 -11.25
N SER A 43 -21.10 45.92 -11.97
CA SER A 43 -22.27 45.52 -12.76
C SER A 43 -21.94 44.92 -14.13
N ALA A 44 -22.96 44.33 -14.77
CA ALA A 44 -22.85 43.55 -16.00
C ALA A 44 -23.13 44.35 -17.29
N ALA A 45 -23.04 43.63 -18.43
CA ALA A 45 -23.51 43.96 -19.78
C ALA A 45 -22.62 44.89 -20.63
N PRO A 46 -22.76 44.88 -21.99
CA PRO A 46 -23.66 44.06 -22.82
C PRO A 46 -22.94 43.09 -23.78
N ALA A 47 -23.71 42.17 -24.36
CA ALA A 47 -23.30 41.38 -25.54
C ALA A 47 -23.65 42.13 -26.85
N HIS A 48 -22.84 41.96 -27.89
CA HIS A 48 -23.10 42.49 -29.24
C HIS A 48 -23.56 41.41 -30.22
N SER A 49 -24.23 41.84 -31.30
CA SER A 49 -25.18 41.02 -32.05
C SER A 49 -24.77 40.75 -33.50
N GLY A 50 -25.15 39.58 -34.02
CA GLY A 50 -25.62 39.42 -35.40
C GLY A 50 -24.59 39.18 -36.51
N GLY A 51 -24.62 37.96 -37.08
CA GLY A 51 -24.03 37.60 -38.37
C GLY A 51 -24.85 36.46 -39.01
N PRO A 52 -25.04 36.41 -40.34
CA PRO A 52 -26.08 35.60 -40.98
C PRO A 52 -25.68 34.12 -41.24
N PRO A 53 -26.66 33.22 -41.44
CA PRO A 53 -26.43 31.79 -41.66
C PRO A 53 -26.11 31.42 -43.12
N ALA A 54 -25.43 30.29 -43.32
CA ALA A 54 -25.20 29.66 -44.62
C ALA A 54 -25.76 28.22 -44.65
N TYR A 55 -26.24 27.78 -45.82
CA TYR A 55 -26.91 26.49 -46.02
C TYR A 55 -25.93 25.29 -46.14
N PRO A 56 -26.40 24.04 -45.97
CA PRO A 56 -25.52 22.87 -45.84
C PRO A 56 -24.94 22.40 -47.18
N ALA A 57 -23.67 21.98 -47.16
CA ALA A 57 -23.02 21.28 -48.27
C ALA A 57 -23.35 19.78 -48.25
N ALA A 58 -23.43 19.16 -49.44
CA ALA A 58 -23.90 17.79 -49.61
C ALA A 58 -22.88 16.73 -49.16
N ALA A 59 -23.38 15.60 -48.65
CA ALA A 59 -22.58 14.42 -48.39
C ALA A 59 -22.13 13.75 -49.70
N GLN A 60 -20.85 13.37 -49.79
CA GLN A 60 -20.34 12.49 -50.85
C GLN A 60 -20.26 11.05 -50.34
N PRO A 61 -20.64 10.03 -51.14
CA PRO A 61 -20.54 8.64 -50.73
C PRO A 61 -19.10 8.13 -50.85
N HIS A 62 -18.53 7.66 -49.75
CA HIS A 62 -17.30 6.86 -49.80
C HIS A 62 -17.61 5.43 -50.28
N PRO A 63 -16.74 4.82 -51.11
CA PRO A 63 -16.96 3.48 -51.63
C PRO A 63 -16.88 2.41 -50.54
N THR A 64 -17.76 1.41 -50.61
CA THR A 64 -17.82 0.29 -49.66
C THR A 64 -16.56 -0.55 -49.75
N ALA A 65 -15.69 -0.47 -48.72
CA ALA A 65 -14.60 -1.42 -48.55
C ALA A 65 -15.16 -2.81 -48.25
N ALA A 66 -14.63 -3.84 -48.91
CA ALA A 66 -15.11 -5.21 -48.75
C ALA A 66 -14.85 -5.73 -47.31
N GLU A 67 -15.85 -6.37 -46.73
CA GLU A 67 -15.79 -6.94 -45.38
C GLU A 67 -14.89 -8.18 -45.36
N VAL A 68 -13.62 -7.99 -44.98
CA VAL A 68 -12.70 -9.10 -44.70
C VAL A 68 -13.15 -9.76 -43.40
N PRO A 69 -13.52 -11.07 -43.40
CA PRO A 69 -13.97 -11.73 -42.18
C PRO A 69 -12.83 -11.77 -41.16
N PRO A 70 -13.08 -11.45 -39.88
CA PRO A 70 -12.04 -11.49 -38.86
C PRO A 70 -11.56 -12.93 -38.67
N GLY A 71 -10.30 -13.18 -39.03
CA GLY A 71 -9.61 -14.40 -38.64
C GLY A 71 -9.56 -14.50 -37.12
N PRO A 72 -9.49 -15.72 -36.55
CA PRO A 72 -9.44 -15.88 -35.10
C PRO A 72 -8.13 -15.30 -34.56
N ASP A 73 -8.21 -14.14 -33.91
CA ASP A 73 -7.10 -13.50 -33.21
C ASP A 73 -6.58 -14.45 -32.11
N SER A 74 -5.56 -15.23 -32.44
CA SER A 74 -4.79 -16.04 -31.50
C SER A 74 -3.86 -15.17 -30.66
N SER A 75 -4.36 -14.02 -30.18
CA SER A 75 -3.71 -13.21 -29.17
C SER A 75 -3.65 -14.01 -27.89
N GLY A 76 -2.44 -14.46 -27.51
CA GLY A 76 -2.23 -15.25 -26.31
C GLY A 76 -2.61 -14.47 -25.06
N ALA A 77 -3.83 -14.67 -24.57
CA ALA A 77 -4.39 -13.92 -23.45
C ALA A 77 -3.64 -14.21 -22.14
N ARG A 78 -2.60 -13.40 -21.86
CA ARG A 78 -1.75 -13.47 -20.66
C ARG A 78 -2.63 -13.56 -19.41
N ARG A 79 -2.51 -14.65 -18.65
CA ARG A 79 -3.44 -14.91 -17.55
C ARG A 79 -2.97 -14.14 -16.32
N LEU A 80 -3.69 -13.07 -15.99
CA LEU A 80 -3.57 -12.40 -14.69
C LEU A 80 -4.14 -13.33 -13.61
N ARG A 81 -3.28 -14.05 -12.89
CA ARG A 81 -3.68 -14.86 -11.75
C ARG A 81 -3.61 -14.00 -10.49
N PRO A 82 -4.69 -13.88 -9.68
CA PRO A 82 -4.54 -13.35 -8.34
C PRO A 82 -3.61 -14.27 -7.55
N TYR A 83 -2.57 -13.74 -6.91
CA TYR A 83 -1.68 -14.58 -6.11
C TYR A 83 -2.48 -15.27 -5.00
N ARG A 84 -2.36 -16.58 -4.92
CA ARG A 84 -2.97 -17.41 -3.88
C ARG A 84 -1.86 -18.28 -3.31
N PRO A 85 -1.59 -18.24 -1.99
CA PRO A 85 -0.61 -19.14 -1.40
C PRO A 85 -1.03 -20.61 -1.69
N PRO A 86 -0.10 -21.46 -2.13
CA PRO A 86 -0.43 -22.78 -2.66
C PRO A 86 -0.85 -23.75 -1.53
N LEU A 87 -1.97 -24.44 -1.72
CA LEU A 87 -2.35 -25.76 -1.17
C LEU A 87 -3.86 -26.03 -1.38
N GLY A 88 -4.27 -26.40 -2.60
CA GLY A 88 -5.66 -26.78 -2.88
C GLY A 88 -5.95 -27.05 -4.36
N ILE A 89 -6.82 -28.03 -4.64
CA ILE A 89 -7.30 -28.33 -5.99
C ILE A 89 -8.67 -27.63 -6.13
N GLY A 90 -8.63 -26.38 -6.63
CA GLY A 90 -9.82 -25.53 -6.67
C GLY A 90 -10.23 -25.02 -5.27
N PRO A 91 -11.53 -24.96 -4.93
CA PRO A 91 -12.00 -24.39 -3.67
C PRO A 91 -11.89 -25.34 -2.46
N VAL A 92 -11.67 -26.65 -2.69
CA VAL A 92 -11.67 -27.72 -1.69
C VAL A 92 -10.26 -28.32 -1.57
N THR A 93 -9.84 -28.68 -0.36
CA THR A 93 -8.55 -29.36 -0.14
C THR A 93 -8.71 -30.87 -0.23
N VAL A 94 -7.66 -31.59 -0.64
CA VAL A 94 -7.65 -33.08 -0.63
C VAL A 94 -7.95 -33.61 0.78
N VAL A 95 -7.40 -32.95 1.80
CA VAL A 95 -7.65 -33.26 3.22
C VAL A 95 -9.14 -33.19 3.58
N GLN A 96 -9.87 -32.20 3.05
CA GLN A 96 -11.31 -32.09 3.26
C GLN A 96 -12.06 -33.28 2.64
N LEU A 97 -11.74 -33.66 1.40
CA LEU A 97 -12.41 -34.78 0.72
C LEU A 97 -12.13 -36.13 1.41
N VAL A 98 -10.88 -36.35 1.87
CA VAL A 98 -10.51 -37.51 2.69
C VAL A 98 -11.26 -37.51 4.03
N ALA A 99 -11.38 -36.36 4.71
CA ALA A 99 -12.13 -36.26 5.96
C ALA A 99 -13.62 -36.60 5.78
N TRP A 100 -14.23 -36.24 4.63
CA TRP A 100 -15.61 -36.60 4.30
C TRP A 100 -15.75 -38.12 4.11
N GLN A 101 -14.84 -38.74 3.37
CA GLN A 101 -14.82 -40.20 3.17
C GLN A 101 -14.67 -40.95 4.51
N VAL A 102 -13.70 -40.56 5.35
CA VAL A 102 -13.48 -41.15 6.68
C VAL A 102 -14.70 -40.97 7.58
N GLY A 103 -15.33 -39.80 7.57
CA GLY A 103 -16.55 -39.54 8.35
C GLY A 103 -17.71 -40.45 7.95
N VAL A 104 -17.95 -40.64 6.64
CA VAL A 104 -18.98 -41.56 6.14
C VAL A 104 -18.68 -43.01 6.53
N VAL A 105 -17.44 -43.47 6.33
CA VAL A 105 -17.02 -44.84 6.69
C VAL A 105 -17.15 -45.10 8.19
N ALA A 106 -16.78 -44.13 9.04
CA ALA A 106 -16.90 -44.26 10.50
C ALA A 106 -18.37 -44.40 10.95
N VAL A 107 -19.28 -43.60 10.37
CA VAL A 107 -20.73 -43.71 10.68
C VAL A 107 -21.28 -45.06 10.22
N LEU A 108 -20.94 -45.52 9.01
CA LEU A 108 -21.37 -46.83 8.49
C LEU A 108 -20.80 -48.02 9.31
N ALA A 109 -19.58 -47.90 9.84
CA ALA A 109 -19.02 -48.92 10.74
C ALA A 109 -19.75 -48.96 12.10
N ALA A 110 -20.25 -47.82 12.58
CA ALA A 110 -20.94 -47.72 13.87
C ALA A 110 -22.36 -48.35 13.84
N THR A 111 -23.06 -48.33 12.69
CA THR A 111 -24.45 -48.84 12.60
C THR A 111 -24.59 -50.32 12.92
N GLY A 112 -23.54 -51.12 12.71
CA GLY A 112 -23.53 -52.56 13.05
C GLY A 112 -23.35 -52.87 14.54
N HIS A 113 -23.11 -51.87 15.39
CA HIS A 113 -22.71 -52.07 16.79
C HIS A 113 -23.77 -51.61 17.80
N SER A 114 -24.17 -50.33 17.78
CA SER A 114 -25.27 -49.84 18.60
C SER A 114 -25.78 -48.46 18.15
N MET A 115 -27.05 -48.17 18.47
CA MET A 115 -27.67 -46.87 18.17
C MET A 115 -26.98 -45.70 18.90
N LEU A 116 -26.55 -45.90 20.16
CA LEU A 116 -25.84 -44.88 20.93
C LEU A 116 -24.44 -44.59 20.35
N LEU A 117 -23.66 -45.64 19.99
CA LEU A 117 -22.37 -45.44 19.34
C LEU A 117 -22.53 -44.74 17.99
N THR A 118 -23.55 -45.13 17.21
CA THR A 118 -23.88 -44.47 15.93
C THR A 118 -24.21 -42.99 16.13
N ALA A 119 -25.01 -42.65 17.14
CA ALA A 119 -25.36 -41.26 17.44
C ALA A 119 -24.14 -40.42 17.85
N VAL A 120 -23.24 -40.97 18.69
CA VAL A 120 -22.00 -40.30 19.09
C VAL A 120 -21.05 -40.11 17.91
N VAL A 121 -20.82 -41.16 17.11
CA VAL A 121 -19.94 -41.10 15.92
C VAL A 121 -20.51 -40.15 14.88
N ALA A 122 -21.82 -40.14 14.65
CA ALA A 122 -22.48 -39.17 13.75
C ALA A 122 -22.36 -37.74 14.27
N ALA A 123 -22.53 -37.49 15.57
CA ALA A 123 -22.37 -36.17 16.16
C ALA A 123 -20.92 -35.65 16.04
N VAL A 124 -19.92 -36.51 16.28
CA VAL A 124 -18.50 -36.18 16.08
C VAL A 124 -18.19 -35.94 14.60
N ALA A 125 -18.70 -36.77 13.69
CA ALA A 125 -18.54 -36.57 12.25
C ALA A 125 -19.14 -35.23 11.80
N VAL A 126 -20.37 -34.90 12.20
CA VAL A 126 -20.99 -33.60 11.92
C VAL A 126 -20.13 -32.45 12.48
N LEU A 127 -19.65 -32.56 13.73
CA LEU A 127 -18.81 -31.54 14.36
C LEU A 127 -17.48 -31.30 13.62
N VAL A 128 -16.88 -32.34 13.03
CA VAL A 128 -15.64 -32.24 12.24
C VAL A 128 -15.90 -31.77 10.80
N LEU A 129 -17.03 -32.17 10.19
CA LEU A 129 -17.36 -31.88 8.79
C LEU A 129 -17.96 -30.49 8.61
N VAL A 130 -18.78 -30.00 9.53
CA VAL A 130 -19.41 -28.66 9.47
C VAL A 130 -18.37 -27.53 9.29
N PRO A 131 -17.21 -27.51 9.99
CA PRO A 131 -16.14 -26.53 9.75
C PRO A 131 -15.47 -26.57 8.36
N THR A 132 -15.75 -27.60 7.56
CA THR A 132 -15.28 -27.71 6.18
C THR A 132 -16.34 -27.26 5.15
N VAL A 133 -17.63 -27.27 5.52
CA VAL A 133 -18.74 -26.77 4.69
C VAL A 133 -19.01 -25.28 4.94
N ILE A 134 -18.88 -24.81 6.18
CA ILE A 134 -19.17 -23.42 6.53
C ILE A 134 -18.05 -22.49 6.02
N ARG A 135 -18.43 -21.52 5.17
CA ARG A 135 -17.55 -20.47 4.64
C ARG A 135 -17.99 -19.09 5.12
N ILE A 136 -17.14 -18.42 5.91
CA ILE A 136 -17.40 -17.11 6.51
C ILE A 136 -16.41 -16.10 5.92
N GLN A 137 -16.93 -14.99 5.38
CA GLN A 137 -16.17 -13.91 4.72
C GLN A 137 -15.08 -14.41 3.74
N GLY A 138 -15.39 -15.44 2.95
CA GLY A 138 -14.49 -15.98 1.94
C GLY A 138 -13.47 -17.04 2.41
N ARG A 139 -13.31 -17.27 3.72
CA ARG A 139 -12.51 -18.38 4.29
C ARG A 139 -13.40 -19.49 4.84
N TRP A 140 -12.95 -20.74 4.77
CA TRP A 140 -13.60 -21.87 5.45
C TRP A 140 -13.38 -21.78 6.97
N LEU A 141 -14.29 -22.35 7.79
CA LEU A 141 -14.17 -22.24 9.25
C LEU A 141 -12.89 -22.91 9.79
N HIS A 142 -12.43 -24.01 9.19
CA HIS A 142 -11.13 -24.61 9.54
C HIS A 142 -9.93 -23.67 9.29
N GLN A 143 -10.02 -22.79 8.27
CA GLN A 143 -8.99 -21.76 8.03
C GLN A 143 -9.05 -20.70 9.14
N TRP A 144 -10.25 -20.29 9.57
CA TRP A 144 -10.40 -19.39 10.72
C TRP A 144 -9.81 -19.97 12.01
N SER A 145 -9.89 -21.29 12.23
CA SER A 145 -9.17 -21.95 13.32
C SER A 145 -7.65 -21.73 13.23
N VAL A 146 -7.03 -21.98 12.06
CA VAL A 146 -5.58 -21.77 11.86
C VAL A 146 -5.20 -20.30 12.10
N VAL A 147 -5.98 -19.35 11.57
CA VAL A 147 -5.79 -17.91 11.81
C VAL A 147 -5.85 -17.57 13.29
N TRP A 148 -6.84 -18.09 14.02
CA TRP A 148 -7.05 -17.82 15.44
C TRP A 148 -5.96 -18.42 16.32
N TRP A 149 -5.56 -19.67 16.06
CA TRP A 149 -4.43 -20.31 16.75
C TRP A 149 -3.10 -19.58 16.46
N GLY A 150 -2.89 -19.13 15.22
CA GLY A 150 -1.79 -18.25 14.85
C GLY A 150 -1.81 -16.97 15.68
N PHE A 151 -2.85 -16.14 15.53
CA PHE A 151 -3.04 -14.88 16.26
C PHE A 151 -2.89 -15.01 17.78
N ARG A 152 -3.36 -16.11 18.39
CA ARG A 152 -3.18 -16.37 19.83
C ARG A 152 -1.75 -16.71 20.24
N ARG A 153 -0.91 -17.25 19.34
CA ARG A 153 0.48 -17.62 19.59
C ARG A 153 1.49 -16.48 19.28
N ARG A 154 1.14 -15.51 18.43
CA ARG A 154 2.01 -14.36 18.10
C ARG A 154 2.14 -13.39 19.27
N ARG A 155 3.27 -12.67 19.37
CA ARG A 155 3.30 -11.39 20.10
C ARG A 155 2.42 -10.39 19.34
N ARG A 156 1.45 -9.79 20.04
CA ARG A 156 0.46 -8.83 19.49
C ARG A 156 0.68 -7.41 19.97
N GLN A 157 1.79 -7.15 20.65
CA GLN A 157 2.15 -5.87 21.24
C GLN A 157 3.63 -5.66 21.03
N LEU A 158 3.98 -4.44 20.61
CA LEU A 158 5.35 -3.99 20.40
C LEU A 158 5.53 -2.71 21.23
N ALA A 159 6.47 -2.70 22.16
CA ALA A 159 6.76 -1.54 23.00
C ALA A 159 7.71 -0.57 22.28
N ALA A 160 7.66 0.71 22.63
CA ALA A 160 8.66 1.70 22.21
C ALA A 160 9.91 1.57 23.09
N VAL A 161 10.77 0.59 22.76
CA VAL A 161 12.06 0.37 23.46
C VAL A 161 13.21 1.07 22.72
N ASP A 162 13.21 1.00 21.39
CA ASP A 162 14.28 1.55 20.55
C ASP A 162 14.08 3.04 20.23
N PRO A 163 15.18 3.82 20.06
CA PRO A 163 15.13 5.23 19.64
C PRO A 163 14.72 5.40 18.16
N GLU A 164 14.82 4.36 17.34
CA GLU A 164 14.32 4.33 15.95
C GLU A 164 13.01 3.50 15.85
N PRO A 165 11.85 4.02 16.27
CA PRO A 165 10.60 3.24 16.31
C PRO A 165 10.16 2.72 14.93
N ALA A 166 10.49 3.43 13.85
CA ALA A 166 10.24 2.99 12.48
C ALA A 166 11.11 1.77 12.09
N ARG A 167 12.39 1.74 12.50
CA ARG A 167 13.30 0.61 12.25
C ARG A 167 12.85 -0.62 13.03
N HIS A 168 12.56 -0.47 14.32
CA HIS A 168 12.06 -1.55 15.17
C HIS A 168 10.75 -2.16 14.63
N LEU A 169 9.81 -1.30 14.19
CA LEU A 169 8.57 -1.75 13.57
C LEU A 169 8.81 -2.49 12.24
N LEU A 170 9.68 -1.97 11.38
CA LEU A 170 10.01 -2.59 10.09
C LEU A 170 10.66 -3.97 10.29
N ALA A 171 11.65 -4.05 11.19
CA ALA A 171 12.32 -5.29 11.54
C ALA A 171 11.34 -6.34 12.10
N GLN A 172 10.43 -5.96 12.99
CA GLN A 172 9.43 -6.87 13.54
C GLN A 172 8.42 -7.36 12.48
N LEU A 173 8.01 -6.51 11.54
CA LEU A 173 6.99 -6.84 10.53
C LEU A 173 7.56 -7.67 9.37
N GLY A 174 8.75 -7.31 8.86
CA GLY A 174 9.44 -8.08 7.81
C GLY A 174 10.26 -9.26 8.32
N ARG A 175 10.20 -9.56 9.64
CA ARG A 175 10.82 -10.72 10.32
C ARG A 175 12.36 -10.72 10.26
N GLY A 176 12.97 -9.59 10.63
CA GLY A 176 14.42 -9.36 10.54
C GLY A 176 14.77 -8.61 9.26
N VAL A 177 14.31 -7.35 9.16
CA VAL A 177 14.71 -6.43 8.08
C VAL A 177 15.94 -5.66 8.52
N GLU A 178 17.00 -5.77 7.75
CA GLU A 178 18.22 -4.99 7.89
C GLU A 178 18.30 -3.93 6.79
N LEU A 179 18.92 -2.80 7.11
CA LEU A 179 19.06 -1.64 6.22
C LEU A 179 20.55 -1.39 6.00
N GLU A 180 21.02 -1.71 4.81
CA GLU A 180 22.41 -1.53 4.38
C GLU A 180 22.49 -0.37 3.39
N THR A 181 23.36 0.61 3.65
CA THR A 181 23.57 1.73 2.72
C THR A 181 24.56 1.29 1.63
N VAL A 182 24.15 1.37 0.38
CA VAL A 182 24.94 0.95 -0.79
C VAL A 182 24.90 2.05 -1.85
N GLU A 183 26.04 2.42 -2.42
CA GLU A 183 26.09 3.32 -3.57
C GLU A 183 25.80 2.55 -4.86
N ILE A 184 24.78 2.97 -5.61
CA ILE A 184 24.34 2.32 -6.84
C ILE A 184 24.24 3.38 -7.94
N ASP A 185 25.05 3.23 -8.99
CA ASP A 185 25.21 4.22 -10.07
C ASP A 185 25.48 5.65 -9.53
N ASP A 186 26.47 5.78 -8.63
CA ASP A 186 26.89 7.01 -7.92
C ASP A 186 25.78 7.73 -7.13
N GLN A 187 24.79 6.99 -6.63
CA GLN A 187 23.71 7.50 -5.77
C GLN A 187 23.60 6.67 -4.47
N PRO A 188 23.47 7.31 -3.30
CA PRO A 188 23.29 6.60 -2.03
C PRO A 188 21.89 6.00 -1.96
N ALA A 189 21.81 4.67 -2.02
CA ALA A 189 20.59 3.91 -1.85
C ALA A 189 20.61 3.14 -0.53
N VAL A 190 19.44 2.73 -0.03
CA VAL A 190 19.35 1.70 1.01
C VAL A 190 18.79 0.40 0.46
N LEU A 191 19.54 -0.67 0.70
CA LEU A 191 19.16 -2.05 0.47
C LEU A 191 18.42 -2.57 1.71
N LEU A 192 17.25 -3.16 1.49
CA LEU A 192 16.47 -3.82 2.54
C LEU A 192 16.67 -5.33 2.41
N THR A 193 17.51 -5.87 3.28
CA THR A 193 17.80 -7.30 3.38
C THR A 193 16.80 -7.92 4.35
N HIS A 194 16.13 -9.00 3.92
CA HIS A 194 15.09 -9.66 4.71
C HIS A 194 14.91 -11.14 4.28
N PRO A 195 14.23 -12.00 5.07
CA PRO A 195 14.03 -13.41 4.71
C PRO A 195 13.31 -13.64 3.37
N ALA A 196 12.60 -12.63 2.86
CA ALA A 196 11.89 -12.66 1.59
C ALA A 196 12.77 -12.50 0.34
N GLY A 197 14.02 -12.03 0.48
CA GLY A 197 14.89 -11.62 -0.64
C GLY A 197 15.69 -10.34 -0.35
N LEU A 198 16.00 -9.58 -1.40
CA LEU A 198 16.54 -8.22 -1.31
C LEU A 198 15.57 -7.22 -1.95
N SER A 199 15.40 -6.05 -1.35
CA SER A 199 14.48 -5.00 -1.84
C SER A 199 15.13 -3.61 -1.88
N VAL A 200 14.78 -2.78 -2.87
CA VAL A 200 15.17 -1.36 -2.98
C VAL A 200 13.94 -0.49 -3.22
N VAL A 201 13.92 0.72 -2.66
CA VAL A 201 12.78 1.64 -2.67
C VAL A 201 13.06 2.88 -3.52
N PHE A 202 12.12 3.20 -4.41
CA PHE A 202 12.05 4.45 -5.15
C PHE A 202 10.87 5.29 -4.65
N ASP A 203 11.10 6.59 -4.54
CA ASP A 203 10.10 7.63 -4.28
C ASP A 203 9.79 8.31 -5.61
N ILE A 204 8.50 8.41 -5.95
CA ILE A 204 8.03 9.11 -7.15
C ILE A 204 7.56 10.50 -6.71
N ASP A 205 8.27 11.52 -7.17
CA ASP A 205 8.02 12.89 -6.75
C ASP A 205 6.73 13.43 -7.41
N PRO A 206 5.67 13.74 -6.63
CA PRO A 206 4.45 14.33 -7.19
C PRO A 206 4.65 15.77 -7.69
N THR A 207 5.73 16.45 -7.30
CA THR A 207 5.86 17.90 -7.37
C THR A 207 6.00 18.43 -8.80
N GLU A 208 6.75 17.75 -9.67
CA GLU A 208 6.95 18.18 -11.06
C GLU A 208 5.66 18.12 -11.92
N GLY A 209 4.65 17.33 -11.50
CA GLY A 209 3.32 17.33 -12.11
C GLY A 209 2.32 18.24 -11.39
N ALA A 210 2.27 18.16 -10.06
CA ALA A 210 1.22 18.77 -9.24
C ALA A 210 1.26 20.31 -9.18
N LEU A 211 2.41 20.94 -9.49
CA LEU A 211 2.52 22.41 -9.51
C LEU A 211 1.86 23.07 -10.73
N LEU A 212 1.48 22.29 -11.77
CA LEU A 212 0.90 22.83 -13.00
C LEU A 212 -0.49 22.29 -13.34
N MET A 213 -0.85 21.07 -12.93
CA MET A 213 -2.16 20.48 -13.23
C MET A 213 -2.73 19.70 -12.05
N SER A 214 -4.03 19.87 -11.79
CA SER A 214 -4.79 19.13 -10.75
C SER A 214 -5.02 17.63 -11.06
N THR A 215 -4.38 17.10 -12.11
CA THR A 215 -4.53 15.72 -12.57
C THR A 215 -3.48 14.83 -11.91
N PRO A 216 -3.85 13.72 -11.24
CA PRO A 216 -2.88 12.78 -10.69
C PRO A 216 -1.93 12.25 -11.76
N GLN A 217 -0.62 12.29 -11.50
CA GLN A 217 0.38 11.69 -12.39
C GLN A 217 0.09 10.19 -12.54
N ALA A 218 -0.08 9.75 -13.79
CA ALA A 218 -0.26 8.35 -14.14
C ALA A 218 1.00 7.58 -13.73
N LEU A 219 0.81 6.56 -12.89
CA LEU A 219 1.89 5.67 -12.49
C LEU A 219 1.95 4.48 -13.47
N PRO A 220 3.15 3.98 -13.82
CA PRO A 220 3.28 2.74 -14.58
C PRO A 220 2.57 1.59 -13.87
N SER A 221 2.00 0.67 -14.66
CA SER A 221 1.54 -0.61 -14.12
C SER A 221 2.72 -1.37 -13.49
N PRO A 222 2.57 -1.98 -12.30
CA PRO A 222 3.59 -2.87 -11.73
C PRO A 222 4.03 -3.95 -12.73
N THR A 223 3.12 -4.39 -13.60
CA THR A 223 3.36 -5.42 -14.63
C THR A 223 4.16 -4.94 -15.84
N ALA A 224 4.26 -3.62 -16.06
CA ALA A 224 5.07 -3.03 -17.14
C ALA A 224 6.55 -2.86 -16.72
N LEU A 225 6.77 -2.55 -15.43
CA LEU A 225 8.11 -2.43 -14.84
C LEU A 225 8.84 -3.78 -14.70
N LEU A 226 8.12 -4.90 -14.68
CA LEU A 226 8.72 -6.23 -14.60
C LEU A 226 9.75 -6.46 -15.72
N PRO A 227 10.84 -7.20 -15.44
CA PRO A 227 11.73 -7.71 -16.48
C PRO A 227 10.98 -8.68 -17.44
N PRO A 228 11.59 -9.05 -18.58
CA PRO A 228 11.16 -10.26 -19.30
C PRO A 228 11.21 -11.49 -18.39
N ALA A 229 10.54 -12.56 -18.78
CA ALA A 229 10.63 -13.83 -18.06
C ALA A 229 12.04 -14.43 -18.22
N ASP A 230 12.72 -14.63 -17.10
CA ASP A 230 13.96 -15.38 -17.00
C ASP A 230 13.67 -16.65 -16.17
N GLN A 231 13.97 -17.82 -16.71
CA GLN A 231 13.76 -19.11 -16.04
C GLN A 231 15.01 -19.57 -15.28
N GLN A 232 16.14 -18.89 -15.46
CA GLN A 232 17.43 -19.17 -14.82
C GLN A 232 17.85 -18.08 -13.82
N GLY A 233 17.06 -17.02 -13.69
CA GLY A 233 17.28 -15.95 -12.71
C GLY A 233 16.31 -16.03 -11.51
N PRO A 234 16.66 -15.42 -10.36
CA PRO A 234 15.78 -15.34 -9.19
C PRO A 234 14.50 -14.52 -9.49
N PRO A 235 13.32 -14.90 -8.97
CA PRO A 235 12.05 -14.25 -9.29
C PRO A 235 12.03 -12.77 -8.87
N VAL A 236 11.59 -11.91 -9.78
CA VAL A 236 11.49 -10.47 -9.54
C VAL A 236 10.05 -10.07 -9.22
N VAL A 237 9.89 -9.26 -8.18
CA VAL A 237 8.62 -8.68 -7.74
C VAL A 237 8.71 -7.16 -7.83
N VAL A 238 7.69 -6.53 -8.43
CA VAL A 238 7.49 -5.08 -8.38
C VAL A 238 6.27 -4.80 -7.51
N GLN A 239 6.47 -4.02 -6.45
CA GLN A 239 5.40 -3.50 -5.61
C GLN A 239 5.25 -1.99 -5.86
N VAL A 240 4.04 -1.53 -6.19
CA VAL A 240 3.70 -0.11 -6.20
C VAL A 240 2.86 0.20 -4.96
N LEU A 241 3.30 1.17 -4.17
CA LEU A 241 2.58 1.72 -3.03
C LEU A 241 2.03 3.10 -3.37
N ILE A 242 0.78 3.37 -3.01
CA ILE A 242 0.14 4.67 -3.12
C ILE A 242 -0.47 5.00 -1.76
N GLN A 243 -0.02 6.08 -1.11
CA GLN A 243 -0.68 6.67 0.04
C GLN A 243 -1.51 7.88 -0.40
N VAL A 244 -2.78 7.90 0.03
CA VAL A 244 -3.67 9.05 -0.09
C VAL A 244 -4.05 9.50 1.33
N THR A 245 -3.74 10.75 1.67
CA THR A 245 -4.14 11.37 2.94
C THR A 245 -5.02 12.58 2.65
N PRO A 246 -6.34 12.51 2.91
CA PRO A 246 -7.24 13.65 2.71
C PRO A 246 -6.86 14.80 3.63
N ALA A 247 -7.13 16.05 3.20
CA ALA A 247 -6.86 17.24 3.98
C ALA A 247 -7.43 17.12 5.42
N PRO A 248 -6.69 17.52 6.47
CA PRO A 248 -6.97 17.09 7.85
C PRO A 248 -8.41 17.37 8.33
N ARG A 249 -9.19 16.30 8.49
CA ARG A 249 -10.60 16.33 8.99
C ARG A 249 -10.70 16.36 10.52
N ALA A 250 -9.59 16.56 11.23
CA ALA A 250 -9.43 16.22 12.66
C ALA A 250 -9.97 17.24 13.67
N HIS A 251 -10.31 18.47 13.25
CA HIS A 251 -10.91 19.49 14.11
C HIS A 251 -12.43 19.59 13.87
N PRO A 252 -13.25 20.00 14.85
CA PRO A 252 -14.67 20.31 14.60
C PRO A 252 -14.87 21.41 13.56
N SER A 253 -13.97 22.40 13.50
CA SER A 253 -13.92 23.39 12.41
C SER A 253 -13.54 22.78 11.06
N ALA A 254 -12.80 21.67 11.02
CA ALA A 254 -12.44 20.97 9.78
C ALA A 254 -13.66 20.31 9.10
N ALA A 255 -14.75 20.05 9.82
CA ALA A 255 -16.02 19.63 9.23
C ALA A 255 -16.80 20.79 8.56
N ALA A 256 -16.46 22.05 8.88
CA ALA A 256 -16.91 23.23 8.15
C ALA A 256 -15.96 23.53 6.97
N VAL A 257 -14.63 23.52 7.19
CA VAL A 257 -13.63 23.69 6.13
C VAL A 257 -13.77 22.63 5.04
N GLY A 258 -13.98 21.36 5.40
CA GLY A 258 -14.26 20.27 4.47
C GLY A 258 -15.67 20.27 3.85
N ARG A 259 -16.52 21.25 4.18
CA ARG A 259 -17.74 21.59 3.43
C ARG A 259 -17.47 22.77 2.50
N ALA A 260 -16.93 23.87 3.02
CA ALA A 260 -16.51 25.04 2.25
C ALA A 260 -15.59 24.68 1.07
N TYR A 261 -14.61 23.79 1.25
CA TYR A 261 -13.80 23.29 0.12
C TYR A 261 -14.66 22.62 -0.95
N ARG A 262 -15.57 21.71 -0.59
CA ARG A 262 -16.44 21.02 -1.57
C ARG A 262 -17.42 21.96 -2.26
N GLU A 263 -17.89 22.99 -1.56
CA GLU A 263 -18.72 24.06 -2.10
C GLU A 263 -17.94 24.94 -3.09
N LEU A 264 -16.63 25.14 -2.88
CA LEU A 264 -15.72 25.86 -3.79
C LEU A 264 -15.16 25.02 -4.95
N THR A 265 -15.05 23.70 -4.79
CA THR A 265 -14.42 22.78 -5.75
C THR A 265 -15.41 21.82 -6.43
N ASN A 266 -16.72 22.08 -6.35
CA ASN A 266 -17.78 21.21 -6.85
C ASN A 266 -17.70 19.74 -6.36
N GLY A 267 -17.14 19.52 -5.16
CA GLY A 267 -17.08 18.21 -4.49
C GLY A 267 -15.68 17.62 -4.29
N GLU A 268 -14.63 18.15 -4.94
CA GLU A 268 -13.27 17.62 -4.77
C GLU A 268 -12.62 18.08 -3.45
N VAL A 269 -12.43 17.16 -2.51
CA VAL A 269 -11.65 17.43 -1.28
C VAL A 269 -10.16 17.32 -1.59
N PRO A 270 -9.32 18.33 -1.28
CA PRO A 270 -7.87 18.22 -1.41
C PRO A 270 -7.31 17.04 -0.61
N ALA A 271 -6.32 16.35 -1.17
CA ALA A 271 -5.63 15.24 -0.54
C ALA A 271 -4.16 15.24 -0.98
N SER A 272 -3.24 14.96 -0.06
CA SER A 272 -1.87 14.63 -0.46
C SER A 272 -1.83 13.20 -0.99
N ARG A 273 -1.01 12.99 -2.03
CA ARG A 273 -0.73 11.69 -2.61
C ARG A 273 0.78 11.49 -2.64
N GLN A 274 1.25 10.35 -2.16
CA GLN A 274 2.64 9.92 -2.25
C GLN A 274 2.67 8.53 -2.87
N ALA A 275 3.70 8.24 -3.67
CA ALA A 275 3.81 6.98 -4.39
C ALA A 275 5.24 6.45 -4.35
N TRP A 276 5.38 5.15 -4.13
CA TRP A 276 6.67 4.46 -4.07
C TRP A 276 6.66 3.23 -4.97
N VAL A 277 7.79 2.95 -5.60
CA VAL A 277 8.04 1.71 -6.35
C VAL A 277 9.11 0.92 -5.62
N VAL A 278 8.83 -0.33 -5.30
CA VAL A 278 9.76 -1.22 -4.60
C VAL A 278 10.09 -2.37 -5.53
N LEU A 279 11.39 -2.55 -5.77
CA LEU A 279 11.93 -3.62 -6.60
C LEU A 279 12.51 -4.67 -5.65
N GLN A 280 11.90 -5.85 -5.63
CA GLN A 280 12.37 -6.99 -4.86
C GLN A 280 12.88 -8.08 -5.80
N VAL A 281 14.04 -8.66 -5.47
CA VAL A 281 14.47 -9.96 -5.98
C VAL A 281 14.21 -10.97 -4.87
N ALA A 282 13.34 -11.93 -5.12
CA ALA A 282 12.87 -12.88 -4.12
C ALA A 282 13.88 -14.02 -3.89
N ARG A 283 14.07 -14.41 -2.62
CA ARG A 283 14.89 -15.57 -2.25
C ARG A 283 14.16 -16.87 -2.60
N THR A 284 14.84 -17.82 -3.21
CA THR A 284 14.36 -19.20 -3.48
C THR A 284 15.32 -20.20 -2.81
N PRO A 285 15.03 -21.53 -2.82
CA PRO A 285 16.00 -22.52 -2.37
C PRO A 285 17.31 -22.48 -3.18
N ASP A 286 17.23 -22.12 -4.46
CA ASP A 286 18.35 -22.09 -5.41
C ASP A 286 19.16 -20.80 -5.31
N PHE A 287 18.51 -19.66 -5.03
CA PHE A 287 19.12 -18.34 -4.91
C PHE A 287 19.06 -17.87 -3.46
N HIS A 288 20.07 -18.27 -2.69
CA HIS A 288 20.08 -18.22 -1.22
C HIS A 288 21.54 -18.35 -0.53
N ALA A 289 22.12 -17.22 -1.12
CA ALA A 289 22.91 -16.08 -0.60
C ALA A 289 22.30 -14.74 -1.05
N ASP A 290 22.92 -13.62 -0.67
CA ASP A 290 22.59 -12.27 -1.17
C ASP A 290 23.40 -11.88 -2.40
N HIS A 291 24.63 -12.42 -2.54
CA HIS A 291 25.47 -12.20 -3.73
C HIS A 291 24.86 -12.80 -5.02
N ASP A 292 23.96 -13.77 -4.90
CA ASP A 292 23.15 -14.29 -6.02
C ASP A 292 22.09 -13.29 -6.50
N LEU A 293 21.53 -12.53 -5.56
CA LEU A 293 20.36 -11.67 -5.76
C LEU A 293 20.77 -10.27 -6.25
N LEU A 294 21.89 -9.74 -5.75
CA LEU A 294 22.42 -8.41 -6.08
C LEU A 294 22.60 -8.16 -7.59
N PRO A 295 23.24 -9.06 -8.39
CA PRO A 295 23.41 -8.83 -9.84
C PRO A 295 22.08 -8.74 -10.60
N THR A 296 21.04 -9.41 -10.12
CA THR A 296 19.69 -9.32 -10.70
C THR A 296 19.00 -8.03 -10.26
N LEU A 297 19.15 -7.64 -8.99
CA LEU A 297 18.58 -6.40 -8.46
C LEU A 297 19.14 -5.17 -9.18
N THR A 298 20.46 -5.10 -9.41
CA THR A 298 21.09 -3.99 -10.15
C THR A 298 20.59 -3.90 -11.60
N LYS A 299 20.46 -5.03 -12.31
CA LYS A 299 19.86 -5.06 -13.67
C LYS A 299 18.42 -4.53 -13.68
N VAL A 300 17.63 -4.90 -12.67
CA VAL A 300 16.23 -4.46 -12.52
C VAL A 300 16.15 -2.98 -12.15
N ILE A 301 17.02 -2.48 -11.27
CA ILE A 301 17.17 -1.06 -10.95
C ILE A 301 17.48 -0.24 -12.21
N GLN A 302 18.51 -0.61 -12.98
CA GLN A 302 18.92 0.11 -14.19
C GLN A 302 17.81 0.09 -15.27
N ARG A 303 17.11 -1.05 -15.42
CA ARG A 303 15.92 -1.17 -16.29
C ARG A 303 14.79 -0.24 -15.82
N THR A 304 14.44 -0.25 -14.54
CA THR A 304 13.33 0.56 -14.00
C THR A 304 13.66 2.06 -14.08
N ARG A 305 14.89 2.49 -13.74
CA ARG A 305 15.35 3.88 -13.96
C ARG A 305 15.20 4.29 -15.43
N ARG A 306 15.57 3.41 -16.38
CA ARG A 306 15.40 3.68 -17.82
C ARG A 306 13.92 3.83 -18.21
N LEU A 307 13.05 2.93 -17.77
CA LEU A 307 11.61 2.96 -18.08
C LEU A 307 10.93 4.22 -17.50
N LEU A 308 11.17 4.55 -16.23
CA LEU A 308 10.59 5.72 -15.58
C LEU A 308 11.00 7.02 -16.27
N ARG A 309 12.27 7.17 -16.69
CA ARG A 309 12.70 8.31 -17.53
C ARG A 309 12.02 8.34 -18.90
N GLN A 310 11.76 7.18 -19.52
CA GLN A 310 11.07 7.11 -20.82
C GLN A 310 9.60 7.54 -20.70
N GLU A 311 8.93 7.20 -19.60
CA GLU A 311 7.56 7.63 -19.28
C GLU A 311 7.47 9.05 -18.68
N ARG A 312 8.60 9.74 -18.49
CA ARG A 312 8.70 11.06 -17.81
C ARG A 312 8.15 11.04 -16.37
N VAL A 313 8.38 9.94 -15.66
CA VAL A 313 8.07 9.77 -14.24
C VAL A 313 9.33 10.00 -13.43
N SER A 314 9.38 11.12 -12.72
CA SER A 314 10.52 11.53 -11.90
C SER A 314 10.58 10.71 -10.62
N ALA A 315 11.58 9.84 -10.56
CA ALA A 315 11.74 8.85 -9.52
C ALA A 315 13.19 8.77 -9.03
N ARG A 316 13.36 8.76 -7.72
CA ARG A 316 14.65 8.76 -7.02
C ARG A 316 14.74 7.56 -6.09
N MET A 317 15.93 7.01 -5.90
CA MET A 317 16.15 5.98 -4.89
C MET A 317 16.19 6.64 -3.51
N LEU A 318 15.61 5.99 -2.50
CA LEU A 318 15.62 6.52 -1.14
C LEU A 318 16.88 6.09 -0.38
N ASN A 319 17.40 6.99 0.46
CA ASN A 319 18.41 6.65 1.46
C ASN A 319 17.76 6.02 2.72
N ARG A 320 18.59 5.60 3.69
CA ARG A 320 18.14 4.94 4.94
C ARG A 320 17.09 5.76 5.68
N ASP A 321 17.36 7.03 5.94
CA ASP A 321 16.53 7.87 6.81
C ASP A 321 15.22 8.24 6.11
N GLU A 322 15.25 8.37 4.78
CA GLU A 322 14.06 8.57 3.96
C GLU A 322 13.17 7.32 3.90
N VAL A 323 13.73 6.11 3.82
CA VAL A 323 12.94 4.87 3.96
C VAL A 323 12.32 4.78 5.36
N LEU A 324 13.05 5.13 6.41
CA LEU A 324 12.50 5.17 7.77
C LEU A 324 11.41 6.24 7.92
N ALA A 325 11.55 7.41 7.29
CA ALA A 325 10.53 8.45 7.24
C ALA A 325 9.29 8.04 6.42
N ALA A 326 9.47 7.34 5.30
CA ALA A 326 8.39 6.76 4.51
C ALA A 326 7.64 5.68 5.30
N VAL A 327 8.35 4.78 5.99
CA VAL A 327 7.77 3.78 6.90
C VAL A 327 6.99 4.46 8.04
N ALA A 328 7.55 5.49 8.68
CA ALA A 328 6.89 6.25 9.74
C ALA A 328 5.63 6.98 9.25
N THR A 329 5.65 7.50 8.02
CA THR A 329 4.51 8.15 7.36
C THR A 329 3.42 7.13 7.03
N LEU A 330 3.79 6.02 6.37
CA LEU A 330 2.91 4.91 6.01
C LEU A 330 2.21 4.27 7.21
N THR A 331 2.89 4.20 8.36
CA THR A 331 2.36 3.61 9.61
C THR A 331 1.77 4.64 10.58
N HIS A 332 1.82 5.93 10.24
CA HIS A 332 1.38 7.06 11.06
C HIS A 332 2.09 7.18 12.43
N LEU A 333 3.34 6.73 12.52
CA LEU A 333 4.19 6.92 13.71
C LEU A 333 4.59 8.38 13.94
N THR A 334 4.56 9.21 12.90
CA THR A 334 4.94 10.64 12.94
C THR A 334 4.08 11.50 13.89
N GLY A 335 2.93 11.01 14.36
CA GLY A 335 2.12 11.65 15.39
C GLY A 335 2.57 11.37 16.84
N THR A 336 3.59 10.54 17.05
CA THR A 336 4.01 10.10 18.40
C THR A 336 4.97 11.11 19.03
N MET A 337 4.45 12.08 19.78
CA MET A 337 5.25 13.09 20.48
C MET A 337 6.25 12.47 21.47
N PRO A 338 7.56 12.76 21.37
CA PRO A 338 8.55 12.37 22.38
C PRO A 338 8.25 13.06 23.71
N GLY A 339 8.23 12.30 24.81
CA GLY A 339 8.07 12.80 26.19
C GLY A 339 6.83 12.31 26.95
N ALA A 340 5.88 11.66 26.29
CA ALA A 340 4.64 11.15 26.91
C ALA A 340 4.81 9.81 27.65
N GLY A 341 5.66 9.78 28.69
CA GLY A 341 5.73 8.69 29.68
C GLY A 341 6.50 7.43 29.26
N SER A 342 6.96 6.69 30.28
CA SER A 342 7.48 5.32 30.12
C SER A 342 6.36 4.33 29.83
N GLU A 343 6.68 3.24 29.10
CA GLU A 343 5.75 2.21 28.61
C GLU A 343 4.79 2.60 27.47
N GLN A 344 5.14 3.60 26.64
CA GLN A 344 4.41 3.91 25.42
C GLN A 344 4.36 2.70 24.47
N LEU A 345 3.15 2.23 24.14
CA LEU A 345 2.92 1.06 23.28
C LEU A 345 3.03 1.45 21.80
N LEU A 346 4.20 1.22 21.19
CA LEU A 346 4.50 1.52 19.78
C LEU A 346 3.44 0.95 18.82
N ALA A 347 3.09 -0.33 18.98
CA ALA A 347 2.08 -0.99 18.16
C ALA A 347 1.29 -2.08 18.88
N ARG A 348 0.07 -2.34 18.42
CA ARG A 348 -0.82 -3.42 18.90
C ARG A 348 -1.63 -4.03 17.76
N GLU A 349 -1.69 -5.36 17.74
CA GLU A 349 -2.61 -6.12 16.91
C GLU A 349 -3.86 -6.53 17.71
N SER A 350 -5.03 -6.18 17.21
CA SER A 350 -6.32 -6.73 17.67
C SER A 350 -6.91 -7.62 16.58
N TRP A 351 -7.99 -8.35 16.90
CA TRP A 351 -8.62 -9.24 15.92
C TRP A 351 -9.19 -8.52 14.68
N ARG A 352 -9.54 -7.23 14.78
CA ARG A 352 -10.20 -6.45 13.71
C ARG A 352 -9.44 -5.21 13.22
N ALA A 353 -8.33 -4.89 13.87
CA ALA A 353 -7.53 -3.71 13.55
C ALA A 353 -6.10 -3.85 14.08
N TRP A 354 -5.16 -3.26 13.35
CA TRP A 354 -3.86 -2.84 13.86
C TRP A 354 -4.00 -1.45 14.52
N SER A 355 -3.05 -1.09 15.39
CA SER A 355 -2.90 0.30 15.83
C SER A 355 -1.45 0.64 16.15
N THR A 356 -1.01 1.82 15.71
CA THR A 356 0.32 2.41 15.94
C THR A 356 0.13 3.84 16.46
N GLY A 357 0.83 4.24 17.52
CA GLY A 357 0.70 5.60 18.08
C GLY A 357 -0.75 6.03 18.43
N GLY A 358 -1.62 5.07 18.76
CA GLY A 358 -3.06 5.27 19.00
C GLY A 358 -3.95 5.29 17.73
N ALA A 359 -3.37 5.54 16.55
CA ALA A 359 -4.06 5.51 15.27
C ALA A 359 -4.53 4.08 14.91
N ARG A 360 -5.84 3.87 14.68
CA ARG A 360 -6.41 2.56 14.33
C ARG A 360 -6.49 2.33 12.82
N GLN A 361 -6.01 1.17 12.39
CA GLN A 361 -5.88 0.80 10.99
C GLN A 361 -6.53 -0.56 10.72
N SER A 362 -7.25 -0.69 9.61
CA SER A 362 -7.72 -1.98 9.08
C SER A 362 -6.90 -2.37 7.85
N CYS A 363 -6.82 -3.66 7.56
CA CYS A 363 -6.08 -4.16 6.38
C CYS A 363 -6.95 -5.17 5.63
N HIS A 364 -6.94 -5.10 4.31
CA HIS A 364 -7.75 -5.91 3.42
C HIS A 364 -6.89 -6.44 2.26
N ARG A 365 -7.29 -7.58 1.69
CA ARG A 365 -6.76 -8.12 0.45
C ARG A 365 -7.84 -8.27 -0.62
N LEU A 366 -7.44 -8.10 -1.88
CA LEU A 366 -8.29 -8.31 -3.04
C LEU A 366 -8.32 -9.80 -3.42
N LEU A 367 -9.46 -10.45 -3.24
CA LEU A 367 -9.69 -11.86 -3.59
C LEU A 367 -10.06 -12.05 -5.06
N THR A 368 -10.80 -11.09 -5.60
CA THR A 368 -11.30 -11.05 -6.97
C THR A 368 -11.13 -9.62 -7.49
N TRP A 369 -10.42 -9.48 -8.61
CA TRP A 369 -10.21 -8.20 -9.27
C TRP A 369 -11.55 -7.65 -9.82
N PRO A 370 -11.78 -6.33 -9.76
CA PRO A 370 -12.90 -5.70 -10.46
C PRO A 370 -12.94 -6.04 -11.94
N SER A 371 -14.14 -6.30 -12.47
CA SER A 371 -14.36 -6.60 -13.90
C SER A 371 -14.59 -5.34 -14.74
N GLN A 372 -14.91 -4.23 -14.09
CA GLN A 372 -15.03 -2.91 -14.71
C GLN A 372 -13.76 -2.09 -14.47
N ARG A 373 -13.46 -1.14 -15.36
CA ARG A 373 -12.36 -0.18 -15.15
C ARG A 373 -12.67 0.67 -13.92
N TRP A 374 -11.70 0.77 -13.01
CA TRP A 374 -11.81 1.49 -11.75
C TRP A 374 -10.49 2.21 -11.49
N GLU A 375 -10.57 3.41 -10.90
CA GLU A 375 -9.40 4.21 -10.56
C GLU A 375 -9.18 4.20 -9.04
N ILE A 376 -7.93 3.95 -8.64
CA ILE A 376 -7.55 3.82 -7.22
C ILE A 376 -7.65 5.19 -6.53
N ASP A 377 -7.18 6.26 -7.15
CA ASP A 377 -7.08 7.58 -6.52
C ASP A 377 -8.44 8.24 -6.22
N PRO A 378 -9.45 8.26 -7.13
CA PRO A 378 -10.81 8.70 -6.79
C PRO A 378 -11.48 7.78 -5.77
N LEU A 379 -11.24 6.45 -5.85
CA LEU A 379 -11.79 5.50 -4.89
C LEU A 379 -11.29 5.80 -3.47
N LEU A 380 -9.98 6.03 -3.29
CA LEU A 380 -9.39 6.37 -1.99
C LEU A 380 -9.80 7.76 -1.49
N ARG A 381 -9.77 8.80 -2.36
CA ARG A 381 -10.21 10.16 -2.00
C ARG A 381 -11.68 10.20 -1.55
N GLY A 382 -12.52 9.33 -2.13
CA GLY A 382 -13.94 9.18 -1.79
C GLY A 382 -14.26 8.42 -0.49
N LEU A 383 -13.28 7.85 0.21
CA LEU A 383 -13.54 7.13 1.46
C LEU A 383 -13.72 8.07 2.67
N PRO A 384 -14.59 7.70 3.64
CA PRO A 384 -14.73 8.39 4.92
C PRO A 384 -13.60 8.02 5.91
N SER A 385 -12.38 7.81 5.40
CA SER A 385 -11.18 7.52 6.19
C SER A 385 -10.42 8.81 6.57
N ALA A 386 -9.46 8.67 7.49
CA ALA A 386 -8.43 9.68 7.77
C ALA A 386 -7.18 9.50 6.87
N GLY A 387 -7.09 8.37 6.16
CA GLY A 387 -6.04 8.05 5.20
C GLY A 387 -6.25 6.66 4.60
N GLY A 388 -5.55 6.37 3.50
CA GLY A 388 -5.54 5.05 2.88
C GLY A 388 -4.22 4.78 2.17
N VAL A 389 -3.75 3.53 2.26
CA VAL A 389 -2.59 3.03 1.51
C VAL A 389 -3.05 1.85 0.67
N VAL A 390 -2.72 1.86 -0.61
CA VAL A 390 -2.86 0.71 -1.51
C VAL A 390 -1.48 0.21 -1.89
N SER A 391 -1.31 -1.11 -1.84
CA SER A 391 -0.13 -1.83 -2.31
C SER A 391 -0.58 -2.76 -3.43
N VAL A 392 0.09 -2.73 -4.58
CA VAL A 392 -0.10 -3.69 -5.67
C VAL A 392 1.24 -4.33 -5.99
N ALA A 393 1.36 -5.63 -5.70
CA ALA A 393 2.54 -6.43 -6.01
C ALA A 393 2.29 -7.28 -7.25
N ALA A 394 3.27 -7.33 -8.16
CA ALA A 394 3.25 -8.17 -9.34
C ALA A 394 4.57 -8.93 -9.50
N SER A 395 4.48 -10.19 -9.92
CA SER A 395 5.64 -11.01 -10.31
C SER A 395 5.29 -11.96 -11.45
N ARG A 396 6.32 -12.60 -12.00
CA ARG A 396 6.19 -13.73 -12.93
C ARG A 396 6.30 -15.04 -12.16
N VAL A 397 5.57 -16.07 -12.60
CA VAL A 397 5.60 -17.40 -11.97
C VAL A 397 5.89 -18.47 -13.01
N ASP A 398 5.01 -18.64 -13.99
CA ASP A 398 5.14 -19.64 -15.06
C ASP A 398 5.46 -18.93 -16.39
N GLY A 399 6.72 -18.57 -16.61
CA GLY A 399 7.13 -17.81 -17.80
C GLY A 399 6.51 -16.41 -17.85
N ASP A 400 5.62 -16.16 -18.81
CA ASP A 400 4.95 -14.86 -18.97
C ASP A 400 3.63 -14.73 -18.17
N ASP A 401 3.15 -15.80 -17.53
CA ASP A 401 1.97 -15.76 -16.65
C ASP A 401 2.28 -14.95 -15.36
N LEU A 402 1.35 -14.05 -15.00
CA LEU A 402 1.55 -13.05 -13.95
C LEU A 402 0.79 -13.41 -12.69
N ALA A 403 1.47 -13.39 -11.54
CA ALA A 403 0.86 -13.29 -10.24
C ALA A 403 0.72 -11.81 -9.85
N VAL A 404 -0.48 -11.38 -9.49
CA VAL A 404 -0.73 -10.01 -8.99
C VAL A 404 -1.56 -10.06 -7.71
N GLU A 405 -1.14 -9.35 -6.67
CA GLU A 405 -1.89 -9.17 -5.42
C GLU A 405 -2.11 -7.68 -5.14
N ALA A 406 -3.24 -7.34 -4.53
CA ALA A 406 -3.52 -5.98 -4.06
C ALA A 406 -4.01 -5.98 -2.61
N ALA A 407 -3.40 -5.12 -1.79
CA ALA A 407 -3.73 -4.92 -0.39
C ALA A 407 -4.11 -3.47 -0.10
N PHE A 408 -5.10 -3.26 0.76
CA PHE A 408 -5.61 -1.95 1.15
C PHE A 408 -5.50 -1.79 2.67
N ARG A 409 -4.77 -0.79 3.15
CA ARG A 409 -4.74 -0.38 4.57
C ARG A 409 -5.51 0.92 4.72
N LEU A 410 -6.54 0.96 5.56
CA LEU A 410 -7.30 2.18 5.86
C LEU A 410 -6.92 2.70 7.24
N LEU A 411 -6.84 4.02 7.39
CA LEU A 411 -6.75 4.70 8.67
C LEU A 411 -8.13 5.28 9.04
N GLY A 412 -8.61 5.00 10.25
CA GLY A 412 -9.85 5.57 10.77
C GLY A 412 -9.60 6.73 11.72
N SER A 413 -10.47 7.75 11.68
CA SER A 413 -10.50 8.86 12.66
C SER A 413 -10.96 8.43 14.08
N GLY A 414 -11.25 7.15 14.27
CA GLY A 414 -11.84 6.56 15.47
C GLY A 414 -12.37 5.15 15.16
N PRO A 415 -12.92 4.42 16.16
CA PRO A 415 -13.44 3.06 15.96
C PRO A 415 -14.54 2.99 14.89
N ASP A 416 -15.55 3.85 14.99
CA ASP A 416 -16.73 3.83 14.12
C ASP A 416 -16.44 4.45 12.75
N GLY A 417 -15.51 5.41 12.71
CA GLY A 417 -14.95 5.95 11.47
C GLY A 417 -14.21 4.87 10.67
N LEU A 418 -13.45 3.99 11.34
CA LEU A 418 -12.80 2.86 10.69
C LEU A 418 -13.83 1.85 10.15
N ALA A 419 -14.85 1.51 10.92
CA ALA A 419 -15.92 0.61 10.46
C ALA A 419 -16.70 1.19 9.26
N THR A 420 -16.99 2.50 9.29
CA THR A 420 -17.64 3.20 8.17
C THR A 420 -16.76 3.21 6.91
N ALA A 421 -15.45 3.36 7.07
CA ALA A 421 -14.48 3.30 5.97
C ALA A 421 -14.32 1.87 5.41
N ASP A 422 -14.25 0.84 6.26
CA ASP A 422 -14.25 -0.58 5.86
C ASP A 422 -15.47 -0.90 4.99
N GLU A 423 -16.67 -0.52 5.44
CA GLU A 423 -17.88 -0.75 4.65
C GLU A 423 -17.91 0.03 3.35
N ALA A 424 -17.48 1.30 3.36
CA ALA A 424 -17.42 2.13 2.16
C ALA A 424 -16.48 1.52 1.11
N LEU A 425 -15.32 1.01 1.53
CA LEU A 425 -14.37 0.32 0.67
C LEU A 425 -14.96 -1.00 0.12
N HIS A 426 -15.56 -1.85 0.96
CA HIS A 426 -16.23 -3.08 0.48
C HIS A 426 -17.38 -2.75 -0.49
N ARG A 427 -18.18 -1.71 -0.23
CA ARG A 427 -19.25 -1.22 -1.13
C ARG A 427 -18.68 -0.62 -2.42
N ALA A 428 -17.51 0.02 -2.40
CA ALA A 428 -16.86 0.55 -3.60
C ALA A 428 -16.37 -0.57 -4.51
N ILE A 429 -15.56 -1.51 -3.99
CA ILE A 429 -15.02 -2.62 -4.78
C ILE A 429 -16.11 -3.58 -5.27
N ARG A 430 -17.13 -3.88 -4.45
CA ARG A 430 -18.25 -4.74 -4.85
C ARG A 430 -19.11 -4.14 -5.98
N ARG A 431 -19.26 -2.81 -6.05
CA ARG A 431 -19.95 -2.14 -7.17
C ARG A 431 -19.23 -2.34 -8.51
N GLN A 432 -17.90 -2.52 -8.49
CA GLN A 432 -17.07 -2.75 -9.67
C GLN A 432 -16.87 -4.26 -9.97
N GLY A 433 -17.66 -5.14 -9.34
CA GLY A 433 -17.57 -6.60 -9.51
C GLY A 433 -16.42 -7.29 -8.73
N GLY A 434 -15.59 -6.53 -8.02
CA GLY A 434 -14.48 -7.09 -7.24
C GLY A 434 -14.90 -7.63 -5.86
N GLN A 435 -14.00 -8.35 -5.21
CA GLN A 435 -14.20 -8.88 -3.86
C GLN A 435 -12.99 -8.61 -2.96
N LEU A 436 -13.24 -7.99 -1.81
CA LEU A 436 -12.26 -7.84 -0.73
C LEU A 436 -12.50 -8.86 0.40
N GLN A 437 -11.46 -9.08 1.20
CA GLN A 437 -11.53 -9.67 2.53
C GLN A 437 -10.69 -8.83 3.50
N ARG A 438 -11.25 -8.46 4.66
CA ARG A 438 -10.47 -7.90 5.77
C ARG A 438 -9.64 -8.99 6.44
N LEU A 439 -8.41 -8.65 6.82
CA LEU A 439 -7.41 -9.54 7.42
C LEU A 439 -7.60 -9.67 8.93
N ASP A 440 -8.82 -9.99 9.37
CA ASP A 440 -9.12 -10.23 10.80
C ASP A 440 -8.18 -11.32 11.34
N GLY A 441 -7.43 -11.00 12.41
CA GLY A 441 -6.39 -11.88 12.97
C GLY A 441 -5.08 -11.98 12.16
N GLU A 442 -4.88 -11.16 11.13
CA GLU A 442 -3.69 -11.12 10.25
C GLU A 442 -3.26 -9.69 9.87
N HIS A 443 -3.70 -8.67 10.62
CA HIS A 443 -3.40 -7.28 10.31
C HIS A 443 -1.90 -6.97 10.30
N ALA A 444 -1.07 -7.65 11.10
CA ALA A 444 0.38 -7.51 11.04
C ALA A 444 0.94 -7.81 9.63
N HIS A 445 0.48 -8.90 9.00
CA HIS A 445 0.84 -9.25 7.62
C HIS A 445 0.25 -8.24 6.62
N GLY A 446 -0.98 -7.78 6.88
CA GLY A 446 -1.61 -6.69 6.14
C GLY A 446 -0.80 -5.38 6.12
N VAL A 447 -0.23 -5.00 7.28
CA VAL A 447 0.65 -3.83 7.42
C VAL A 447 1.98 -4.06 6.71
N ALA A 448 2.59 -5.25 6.84
CA ALA A 448 3.83 -5.61 6.15
C ALA A 448 3.69 -5.55 4.62
N ALA A 449 2.61 -6.09 4.05
CA ALA A 449 2.32 -5.99 2.61
C ALA A 449 1.95 -4.57 2.14
N THR A 450 1.67 -3.65 3.07
CA THR A 450 1.49 -2.20 2.82
C THR A 450 2.65 -1.36 3.39
N LEU A 451 3.82 -1.98 3.49
CA LEU A 451 5.14 -1.36 3.71
C LEU A 451 6.06 -1.72 2.54
N PRO A 452 7.18 -0.99 2.34
CA PRO A 452 8.05 -1.20 1.18
C PRO A 452 8.96 -2.43 1.35
N LEU A 453 8.38 -3.62 1.13
CA LEU A 453 9.00 -4.93 1.44
C LEU A 453 8.78 -5.98 0.31
N GLY A 454 8.36 -5.56 -0.89
CA GLY A 454 7.99 -6.45 -1.99
C GLY A 454 6.53 -6.95 -1.98
N GLY A 455 5.72 -6.49 -1.02
CA GLY A 455 4.26 -6.35 -1.16
C GLY A 455 3.35 -7.59 -1.16
N PHE A 456 3.84 -8.82 -1.34
CA PHE A 456 3.01 -10.02 -1.21
C PHE A 456 2.63 -10.32 0.25
N LEU A 457 1.40 -10.80 0.48
CA LEU A 457 0.94 -11.25 1.80
C LEU A 457 1.49 -12.64 2.14
N ARG A 458 2.20 -12.75 3.28
CA ARG A 458 2.94 -13.94 3.76
C ARG A 458 2.84 -14.12 5.28
#